data_AF-A0A3D5XSQ7-F1
#
_entry.id   AF-A0A3D5XSQ7-F1
#
_cell.length_a   1.000
_cell.length_b   1.000
_cell.length_c   1.000
_cell.angle_alpha   90.00
_cell.angle_beta   90.00
_cell.angle_gamma   90.00
#
_symmetry.space_group_name_H-M   'P 1'
#
loop_
_entity.id
_entity.type
_entity.pdbx_description
1 polymer ?
#
loop_
_entity_poly.entity_id
_entity_poly.type
_entity_poly.pdbx_seq_one_letter_code
_entity_poly.pdbx_strand_id
1 'polypeptide(L)'
;MIENVESKFKSVNGKKILLTDIFGGTPNNVAMYLKHKYQCHVISGFNLAMILELVLSRDNQEKTIDQMVDDSIAAAIESIKNQEIPSDLELDF
;
A
#
# COMPACT_ATOMS: atom_id res chain seq x y z
N MET A 1 -17.45 13.59 -5.02
CA MET A 1 -16.38 12.57 -4.96
C MET A 1 -15.77 12.46 -3.57
N ILE A 2 -15.22 13.55 -3.02
CA ILE A 2 -14.63 13.58 -1.67
C ILE A 2 -15.61 13.07 -0.62
N GLU A 3 -16.86 13.54 -0.61
CA GLU A 3 -17.90 13.12 0.34
C GLU A 3 -18.13 11.61 0.35
N ASN A 4 -18.15 10.97 -0.82
CA ASN A 4 -18.34 9.52 -0.94
C ASN A 4 -17.14 8.75 -0.35
N VAL A 5 -15.92 9.22 -0.58
CA VAL A 5 -14.70 8.59 -0.05
C VAL A 5 -14.61 8.85 1.45
N GLU A 6 -14.93 10.05 1.91
CA GLU A 6 -14.94 10.41 3.34
C GLU A 6 -15.99 9.62 4.12
N SER A 7 -17.17 9.40 3.55
CA SER A 7 -18.22 8.55 4.14
C SER A 7 -17.71 7.11 4.36
N LYS A 8 -17.09 6.52 3.33
CA LYS A 8 -16.49 5.17 3.42
C LYS A 8 -15.29 5.13 4.37
N PHE A 9 -14.49 6.19 4.41
CA PHE A 9 -13.40 6.32 5.37
C PHE A 9 -13.92 6.31 6.81
N LYS A 10 -15.05 6.98 7.08
CA LYS A 10 -15.68 7.02 8.40
C LYS A 10 -16.36 5.70 8.78
N SER A 11 -16.85 4.91 7.82
CA SER A 11 -17.48 3.61 8.11
C SER A 11 -16.48 2.51 8.51
N VAL A 12 -15.20 2.69 8.23
CA VAL A 12 -14.13 1.78 8.69
C VAL A 12 -13.65 2.23 10.07
N ASN A 13 -13.50 1.29 11.00
CA ASN A 13 -13.00 1.56 12.36
C ASN A 13 -11.49 1.29 12.47
N GLY A 14 -10.87 1.86 13.50
CA GLY A 14 -9.44 1.65 13.80
C GLY A 14 -8.48 2.52 13.00
N LYS A 15 -7.19 2.17 13.08
CA LYS A 15 -6.11 2.85 12.35
C LYS A 15 -6.20 2.49 10.85
N LYS A 16 -5.92 3.44 9.96
CA LYS A 16 -6.22 3.33 8.52
C LYS A 16 -5.01 3.63 7.65
N ILE A 17 -4.86 2.83 6.60
CA ILE A 17 -3.92 3.04 5.51
C ILE A 17 -4.75 3.19 4.23
N LEU A 18 -4.61 4.32 3.56
CA LEU A 18 -5.20 4.58 2.26
C LEU A 18 -4.17 4.27 1.18
N LEU A 19 -4.55 3.44 0.21
CA LEU A 19 -3.69 3.04 -0.90
C LEU A 19 -4.21 3.65 -2.19
N THR A 20 -3.30 4.23 -2.98
CA THR A 20 -3.62 4.76 -4.30
C THR A 20 -2.63 4.24 -5.35
N ASP A 21 -3.09 4.18 -6.59
CA ASP A 21 -2.31 3.70 -7.73
C ASP A 21 -1.13 4.61 -8.05
N ILE A 22 -1.35 5.92 -8.16
CA ILE A 22 -0.33 6.88 -8.61
C ILE A 22 -0.29 8.11 -7.73
N PHE A 23 0.92 8.62 -7.48
CA PHE A 23 1.11 9.90 -6.81
C PHE A 23 0.58 11.06 -7.65
N GLY A 24 -0.05 12.05 -7.02
CA GLY A 24 -0.53 13.28 -7.68
C GLY A 24 -1.82 13.15 -8.50
N GLY A 25 -2.34 11.94 -8.71
CA GLY A 25 -3.64 11.73 -9.34
C GLY A 25 -4.83 12.20 -8.49
N THR A 26 -6.00 12.37 -9.09
CA THR A 26 -7.23 12.78 -8.37
C THR A 26 -7.55 11.88 -7.18
N PRO A 27 -7.48 10.53 -7.27
CA PRO A 27 -7.66 9.66 -6.10
C PRO A 27 -6.65 9.93 -4.97
N ASN A 28 -5.37 10.11 -5.32
CA ASN A 28 -4.30 10.44 -4.36
C ASN A 28 -4.53 11.80 -3.69
N ASN A 29 -4.94 12.82 -4.43
CA ASN A 29 -5.21 14.14 -3.85
C ASN A 29 -6.40 14.10 -2.87
N VAL A 30 -7.43 13.30 -3.16
CA VAL A 30 -8.53 13.04 -2.22
C VAL A 30 -8.03 12.31 -0.97
N ALA A 31 -7.17 11.29 -1.12
CA ALA A 31 -6.57 10.58 0.01
C ALA A 31 -5.69 11.51 0.87
N MET A 32 -4.91 12.39 0.25
CA MET A 32 -4.09 13.39 0.93
C MET A 32 -4.93 14.43 1.68
N TYR A 33 -6.05 14.87 1.10
CA TYR A 33 -7.02 15.71 1.82
C TYR A 33 -7.55 15.00 3.08
N LEU A 34 -7.87 13.70 2.99
CA LEU A 34 -8.30 12.93 4.15
C LEU A 34 -7.19 12.78 5.19
N LYS A 35 -5.92 12.59 4.78
CA LYS A 35 -4.76 12.56 5.68
C LYS A 35 -4.56 13.87 6.44
N HIS A 36 -4.83 15.01 5.82
CA HIS A 36 -4.78 16.30 6.51
C HIS A 36 -5.89 16.43 7.57
N LYS A 37 -7.07 15.86 7.30
CA LYS A 37 -8.24 15.96 8.18
C LYS A 37 -8.28 14.88 9.27
N TYR A 38 -7.67 13.72 9.04
CA TYR A 38 -7.75 12.54 9.88
C TYR A 38 -6.36 11.91 10.08
N GLN A 39 -6.13 11.31 11.24
CA GLN A 39 -4.88 10.59 11.51
C GLN A 39 -4.85 9.26 10.76
N CYS A 40 -4.35 9.28 9.52
CA CYS A 40 -4.16 8.08 8.68
C CYS A 40 -2.87 8.13 7.84
N HIS A 41 -2.51 6.97 7.31
CA HIS A 41 -1.44 6.84 6.31
C HIS A 41 -2.02 6.87 4.90
N VAL A 42 -1.26 7.41 3.96
CA VAL A 42 -1.56 7.39 2.53
C VAL A 42 -0.29 6.91 1.84
N ILE A 43 -0.41 5.86 1.03
CA ILE A 43 0.69 5.28 0.25
C ILE A 43 0.21 5.22 -1.20
N SER A 44 0.99 5.81 -2.11
CA SER A 44 0.77 5.72 -3.56
C SER A 44 1.68 4.69 -4.20
N GLY A 45 1.30 4.13 -5.35
CA GLY A 45 2.15 3.16 -6.06
C GLY A 45 2.01 1.74 -5.51
N PHE A 46 0.85 1.38 -4.96
CA PHE A 46 0.69 0.03 -4.41
C PHE A 46 0.86 -1.03 -5.49
N ASN A 47 1.48 -2.15 -5.11
CA ASN A 47 1.60 -3.35 -5.93
C ASN A 47 1.21 -4.59 -5.11
N LEU A 48 1.25 -5.77 -5.71
CA LEU A 48 0.83 -6.99 -5.04
C LEU A 48 1.65 -7.30 -3.77
N ALA A 49 2.97 -7.10 -3.81
CA ALA A 49 3.84 -7.37 -2.67
C ALA A 49 3.48 -6.50 -1.46
N MET A 50 3.21 -5.20 -1.69
CA MET A 50 2.71 -4.29 -0.65
C MET A 50 1.42 -4.81 -0.01
N ILE A 51 0.45 -5.23 -0.84
CA ILE A 51 -0.83 -5.73 -0.35
C ILE A 51 -0.65 -7.00 0.47
N LEU A 52 0.20 -7.94 0.02
CA LEU A 52 0.49 -9.17 0.74
C LEU A 52 1.12 -8.87 2.11
N GLU A 53 2.14 -8.02 2.17
CA GLU A 53 2.79 -7.64 3.43
C GLU A 53 1.80 -6.98 4.41
N LEU A 54 0.94 -6.09 3.92
CA LEU A 54 -0.12 -5.48 4.73
C LEU A 54 -1.14 -6.50 5.23
N VAL A 55 -1.54 -7.47 4.40
CA VAL A 55 -2.48 -8.52 4.77
C VAL A 55 -1.88 -9.40 5.86
N LEU A 56 -0.65 -9.86 5.68
CA LEU A 56 0.05 -10.75 6.60
C LEU A 56 0.36 -10.05 7.94
N SER A 57 0.68 -8.76 7.89
CA SER A 57 0.95 -7.98 9.10
C SER A 57 -0.30 -7.65 9.92
N ARG A 58 -1.52 -7.74 9.36
CA ARG A 58 -2.76 -7.40 10.09
C ARG A 58 -3.03 -8.27 11.31
N ASP A 59 -2.61 -9.53 11.26
CA ASP A 59 -2.83 -10.49 12.36
C ASP A 59 -1.70 -10.45 13.41
N ASN A 60 -0.64 -9.67 13.17
CA ASN A 60 0.47 -9.51 14.10
C ASN A 60 0.19 -8.36 15.09
N GLN A 61 -0.23 -8.71 16.32
CA GLN A 61 -0.55 -7.73 17.35
C GLN A 61 0.64 -6.94 17.90
N GLU A 62 1.87 -7.38 17.63
CA GLU A 62 3.08 -6.69 18.08
C GLU A 62 3.53 -5.58 17.11
N LYS A 63 3.06 -5.61 15.86
CA LYS A 63 3.40 -4.58 14.86
C LYS A 63 2.55 -3.34 15.03
N THR A 64 3.20 -2.19 15.07
CA THR A 64 2.55 -0.88 14.97
C THR A 64 2.15 -0.56 13.52
N ILE A 65 1.18 0.34 13.31
CA ILE A 65 0.78 0.73 11.94
C ILE A 65 1.94 1.36 11.16
N ASP A 66 2.83 2.10 11.83
CA ASP A 66 3.99 2.72 11.20
C ASP A 66 4.95 1.65 10.67
N GLN A 67 5.23 0.62 11.48
CA GLN A 67 6.02 -0.54 11.03
C GLN A 67 5.36 -1.27 9.87
N MET A 68 4.03 -1.46 9.90
CA MET A 68 3.31 -2.08 8.78
C MET A 68 3.45 -1.28 7.48
N VAL A 69 3.43 0.06 7.58
CA VAL A 69 3.61 0.95 6.43
C VAL A 69 5.03 0.81 5.88
N ASP A 70 6.04 0.91 6.75
CA ASP A 70 7.45 0.83 6.36
C ASP A 70 7.80 -0.52 5.72
N ASP A 71 7.39 -1.63 6.36
CA ASP A 71 7.60 -2.99 5.86
C ASP A 71 6.91 -3.19 4.50
N SER A 72 5.68 -2.69 4.35
CA SER A 72 4.94 -2.82 3.09
C SER A 72 5.58 -2.03 1.93
N ILE A 73 6.17 -0.87 2.22
CA ILE A 73 6.91 -0.08 1.23
C ILE A 73 8.22 -0.81 0.86
N ALA A 74 8.93 -1.37 1.83
CA ALA A 74 10.12 -2.16 1.59
C ALA A 74 9.82 -3.37 0.69
N ALA A 75 8.79 -4.16 1.03
CA ALA A 75 8.33 -5.29 0.22
C ALA A 75 7.93 -4.86 -1.19
N ALA A 76 7.24 -3.72 -1.32
CA ALA A 76 6.86 -3.16 -2.61
C ALA A 76 8.09 -2.89 -3.49
N ILE A 77 9.10 -2.21 -2.95
CA ILE A 77 10.33 -1.85 -3.66
C ILE A 77 11.15 -3.10 -4.00
N GLU A 78 11.33 -4.01 -3.05
CA GLU A 78 12.10 -5.23 -3.23
C GLU A 78 11.54 -6.14 -4.33
N SER A 79 10.21 -6.15 -4.48
CA SER A 79 9.51 -6.94 -5.51
C SER A 79 9.68 -6.42 -6.93
N ILE A 80 10.17 -5.19 -7.11
CA ILE A 80 10.41 -4.62 -8.44
C ILE A 80 11.74 -5.15 -8.96
N LYS A 81 11.68 -6.11 -9.90
CA LYS A 81 12.84 -6.72 -10.54
C LYS A 81 12.77 -6.55 -12.05
N ASN A 82 13.87 -6.12 -12.67
CA ASN A 82 14.09 -6.35 -14.08
C ASN A 82 14.76 -7.72 -14.21
N GLN A 83 13.96 -8.77 -14.42
CA GLN A 83 14.47 -10.14 -14.48
C GLN A 83 15.08 -10.42 -15.84
N GLU A 84 16.28 -10.97 -15.85
CA GLU A 84 16.93 -11.51 -17.03
C GLU A 84 16.86 -13.03 -16.99
N ILE A 85 16.72 -13.65 -18.15
CA ILE A 85 16.85 -15.10 -18.27
C ILE A 85 18.35 -15.41 -18.20
N PRO A 86 18.82 -16.26 -17.26
CA PRO A 86 20.22 -16.66 -17.22
C PRO A 86 20.64 -17.28 -18.56
N SER A 87 21.80 -16.88 -19.06
CA SER A 87 22.31 -17.33 -20.38
C SER A 87 22.58 -18.83 -20.46
N ASP A 88 22.71 -19.49 -19.32
CA ASP A 88 22.97 -20.91 -19.11
C ASP A 88 21.72 -21.71 -18.73
N LEU A 89 20.54 -21.08 -18.73
CA LEU A 89 19.30 -21.78 -18.42
C LEU A 89 18.87 -22.64 -19.61
N GLU A 90 19.12 -23.95 -19.55
CA GLU A 90 18.45 -24.92 -20.40
C GLU A 90 16.96 -24.95 -20.01
N LEU A 91 16.12 -24.40 -20.89
CA LEU A 91 14.68 -24.36 -20.69
C LEU A 91 14.08 -25.71 -21.04
N ASP A 92 13.97 -26.58 -20.03
CA ASP A 92 13.18 -27.81 -20.09
C ASP A 92 11.68 -27.46 -19.99
N PHE A 93 11.07 -27.07 -21.12
CA PHE A 93 9.61 -27.00 -21.26
C PHE A 93 9.06 -28.27 -21.91
#